data_AF-A0AAI9AFE2-F1
#
_entry.id   AF-A0AAI9AFE2-F1
#
_cell.length_a   1.000
_cell.length_b   1.000
_cell.length_c   1.000
_cell.angle_alpha   90.00
_cell.angle_beta   90.00
_cell.angle_gamma   90.00
#
_symmetry.space_group_name_H-M   'P 1'
#
loop_
_entity.id
_entity.type
_entity.pdbx_description
1 polymer ?
#
loop_
_entity_poly.entity_id
_entity_poly.type
_entity_poly.pdbx_seq_one_letter_code
_entity_poly.pdbx_strand_id
1 'polypeptide(L)'
;AISGVLAQKGYAEMRDYDQIDNAPEERQRGITINTSHVEYETEKRHYAHVDCPGHADYVKNMITGAAQMDGAILVVAATDGPMPQTREHILLSRQVGVPAIVVFLNKMDMVDDEELLELVEMEVRELLSEYDFDGDNAPVIAGSALKALEEVKAGQLGEWSEKIMELMNAVDEYIPTPERDTEKDFLMPIEDVFSISGRGTVVTGRIERGVLKLGDDVDIVGFKPTRTTKVTGIEMFRKEMDEAQAGDNVGVLLRGIGKDEVERGMVLAKPGSITPHTKFEAEVYALTKEEGGRHKPFFNGYRPQFYIRTTDVTGTIQLPEGVEMVMPGDNVKLTVELIAPIALEEGTRFAIREGGRTVGAGVVTKIIE
;
A
#
# COMPACT_ATOMS: atom_id res chain seq x y z
N ALA A 1 12.31 -14.38 -6.40
CA ALA A 1 12.11 -15.17 -7.63
C ALA A 1 11.92 -14.27 -8.84
N ILE A 2 10.91 -13.39 -8.85
CA ILE A 2 10.62 -12.44 -9.95
C ILE A 2 11.87 -11.67 -10.40
N SER A 3 12.52 -10.92 -9.49
CA SER A 3 13.74 -10.17 -9.79
C SER A 3 14.86 -11.02 -10.38
N GLY A 4 15.06 -12.23 -9.85
CA GLY A 4 16.09 -13.16 -10.33
C GLY A 4 15.82 -13.68 -11.75
N VAL A 5 14.58 -14.09 -12.04
CA VAL A 5 14.18 -14.57 -13.38
C VAL A 5 14.25 -13.43 -14.40
N LEU A 6 13.79 -12.23 -14.05
CA LEU A 6 13.85 -11.06 -14.93
C LEU A 6 15.29 -10.56 -15.14
N ALA A 7 16.16 -10.67 -14.12
CA ALA A 7 17.57 -10.29 -14.25
C ALA A 7 18.33 -11.16 -15.26
N GLN A 8 18.03 -12.46 -15.34
CA GLN A 8 18.59 -13.36 -16.37
C GLN A 8 18.22 -12.91 -17.80
N LYS A 9 17.11 -12.20 -17.97
CA LYS A 9 16.68 -11.61 -19.26
C LYS A 9 17.16 -10.17 -19.48
N GLY A 10 17.87 -9.59 -18.51
CA GLY A 10 18.33 -8.19 -18.57
C GLY A 10 17.29 -7.15 -18.16
N TYR A 11 16.17 -7.56 -17.57
CA TYR A 11 15.06 -6.69 -17.16
C TYR A 11 15.03 -6.38 -15.65
N ALA A 12 16.08 -6.72 -14.90
CA ALA A 12 16.22 -6.36 -13.49
C ALA A 12 17.68 -6.43 -13.04
N GLU A 13 18.02 -5.72 -11.96
CA GLU A 13 19.25 -6.00 -11.23
C GLU A 13 19.05 -7.19 -10.30
N MET A 14 19.98 -8.17 -10.34
CA MET A 14 19.90 -9.36 -9.51
C MET A 14 20.06 -8.97 -8.03
N ARG A 15 19.01 -9.17 -7.23
CA ARG A 15 19.06 -9.04 -5.77
C ARG A 15 18.79 -10.37 -5.10
N ASP A 16 19.62 -10.73 -4.12
CA ASP A 16 19.46 -11.94 -3.33
C ASP A 16 18.38 -11.77 -2.24
N TYR A 17 17.80 -12.89 -1.79
CA TYR A 17 16.78 -12.92 -0.73
C TYR A 17 17.22 -12.13 0.53
N ASP A 18 18.48 -12.28 0.93
CA ASP A 18 19.06 -11.60 2.10
C ASP A 18 19.21 -10.07 1.93
N GLN A 19 19.07 -9.56 0.70
CA GLN A 19 19.10 -8.12 0.39
C GLN A 19 17.70 -7.49 0.42
N ILE A 20 16.64 -8.31 0.38
CA ILE A 20 15.24 -7.90 0.51
C ILE A 20 14.87 -7.87 2.00
N ASP A 21 15.11 -8.98 2.72
CA ASP A 21 15.02 -9.06 4.19
C ASP A 21 16.35 -8.59 4.83
N ASN A 22 16.57 -7.28 4.82
CA ASN A 22 17.86 -6.70 5.20
C ASN A 22 17.99 -6.35 6.68
N ALA A 23 16.89 -6.32 7.45
CA ALA A 23 16.96 -5.99 8.86
C ALA A 23 17.54 -7.16 9.68
N PRO A 24 18.42 -6.91 10.67
CA PRO A 24 18.99 -7.96 11.53
C PRO A 24 17.92 -8.82 12.23
N GLU A 25 16.76 -8.23 12.51
CA GLU A 25 15.63 -8.89 13.15
C GLU A 25 14.82 -9.77 12.18
N GLU A 26 14.72 -9.39 10.90
CA GLU A 26 14.07 -10.18 9.83
C GLU A 26 14.87 -11.45 9.56
N ARG A 27 16.20 -11.35 9.44
CA ARG A 27 17.08 -12.50 9.23
C ARG A 27 17.08 -13.49 10.40
N GLN A 28 16.89 -13.03 11.63
CA GLN A 28 16.81 -13.91 12.80
C GLN A 28 15.47 -14.64 12.92
N ARG A 29 14.37 -14.00 12.50
CA ARG A 29 13.02 -14.55 12.64
C ARG A 29 12.50 -15.24 11.38
N GLY A 30 13.13 -15.01 10.23
CA GLY A 30 12.70 -15.56 8.93
C GLY A 30 11.35 -15.03 8.46
N ILE A 31 11.00 -13.81 8.88
CA ILE A 31 9.76 -13.12 8.51
C ILE A 31 10.10 -11.70 8.07
N THR A 32 9.46 -11.21 7.01
CA THR A 32 9.50 -9.81 6.58
C THR A 32 8.83 -8.94 7.64
N ILE A 33 9.48 -7.84 8.03
CA ILE A 33 9.00 -6.92 9.07
C ILE A 33 8.73 -5.56 8.44
N ASN A 34 9.67 -5.02 7.67
CA ASN A 34 9.56 -3.76 6.95
C ASN A 34 9.14 -4.00 5.50
N THR A 35 8.42 -3.04 4.91
CA THR A 35 8.16 -3.05 3.47
C THR A 35 9.47 -2.86 2.71
N SER A 36 9.78 -3.77 1.81
CA SER A 36 10.93 -3.64 0.93
C SER A 36 10.49 -3.20 -0.46
N HIS A 37 11.25 -2.30 -1.07
CA HIS A 37 11.02 -1.84 -2.43
C HIS A 37 12.02 -2.51 -3.37
N VAL A 38 11.49 -3.26 -4.34
CA VAL A 38 12.26 -3.92 -5.39
C VAL A 38 11.77 -3.41 -6.73
N GLU A 39 12.70 -3.06 -7.62
CA GLU A 39 12.38 -2.66 -8.98
C GLU A 39 12.71 -3.79 -9.95
N TYR A 40 11.86 -3.90 -10.97
CA TYR A 40 12.09 -4.73 -12.14
C TYR A 40 11.20 -4.23 -13.27
N GLU A 41 11.51 -4.64 -14.49
CA GLU A 41 10.72 -4.30 -15.67
C GLU A 41 10.31 -5.56 -16.44
N THR A 42 9.32 -5.40 -17.28
CA THR A 42 8.99 -6.33 -18.37
C THR A 42 9.16 -5.58 -19.68
N GLU A 43 8.88 -6.25 -20.81
CA GLU A 43 8.86 -5.59 -22.11
C GLU A 43 7.80 -4.48 -22.20
N LYS A 44 6.75 -4.55 -21.36
CA LYS A 44 5.60 -3.64 -21.42
C LYS A 44 5.68 -2.52 -20.39
N ARG A 45 6.18 -2.78 -19.18
CA ARG A 45 6.03 -1.87 -18.02
C ARG A 45 7.25 -1.91 -17.09
N HIS A 46 7.44 -0.81 -16.37
CA HIS A 46 8.37 -0.73 -15.25
C HIS A 46 7.59 -0.86 -13.93
N TYR A 47 8.09 -1.67 -13.01
CA TYR A 47 7.42 -2.00 -11.75
C TYR A 47 8.23 -1.54 -10.54
N ALA A 48 7.54 -0.93 -9.58
CA ALA A 48 7.98 -0.81 -8.21
C ALA A 48 7.18 -1.81 -7.37
N HIS A 49 7.84 -2.88 -6.92
CA HIS A 49 7.23 -3.92 -6.10
C HIS A 49 7.44 -3.61 -4.63
N VAL A 50 6.34 -3.56 -3.88
CA VAL A 50 6.36 -3.42 -2.42
C VAL A 50 6.06 -4.78 -1.81
N ASP A 51 7.07 -5.39 -1.18
CA ASP A 51 6.88 -6.66 -0.47
C ASP A 51 6.26 -6.38 0.91
N CYS A 52 5.08 -6.92 1.17
CA CYS A 52 4.32 -6.67 2.39
C CYS A 52 4.39 -7.86 3.36
N PRO A 53 4.56 -7.60 4.67
CA PRO A 53 4.65 -8.68 5.64
C PRO A 53 3.30 -9.40 5.82
N GLY A 54 3.33 -10.73 5.82
CA GLY A 54 2.14 -11.59 5.97
C GLY A 54 1.78 -11.97 7.41
N HIS A 55 2.59 -11.60 8.40
CA HIS A 55 2.34 -11.94 9.80
C HIS A 55 1.37 -10.94 10.43
N ALA A 56 0.41 -11.44 11.23
CA ALA A 56 -0.68 -10.65 11.83
C ALA A 56 -0.19 -9.41 12.59
N ASP A 57 0.95 -9.50 13.29
CA ASP A 57 1.53 -8.37 14.04
C ASP A 57 2.03 -7.22 13.16
N TYR A 58 2.29 -7.47 11.87
CA TYR A 58 2.86 -6.51 10.92
C TYR A 58 1.88 -6.08 9.82
N VAL A 59 0.60 -6.42 9.93
CA VAL A 59 -0.50 -5.91 9.08
C VAL A 59 -0.49 -4.39 8.99
N LYS A 60 0.08 -3.69 9.99
CA LYS A 60 0.30 -2.24 9.95
C LYS A 60 1.09 -1.77 8.73
N ASN A 61 2.18 -2.45 8.43
CA ASN A 61 3.07 -2.08 7.34
C ASN A 61 2.46 -2.47 5.98
N MET A 62 1.65 -3.54 5.97
CA MET A 62 0.87 -3.91 4.79
C MET A 62 -0.15 -2.83 4.41
N ILE A 63 -0.91 -2.26 5.36
CA ILE A 63 -1.90 -1.21 5.03
C ILE A 63 -1.23 0.01 4.37
N THR A 64 -0.06 0.42 4.89
CA THR A 64 0.69 1.55 4.32
C THR A 64 1.21 1.22 2.92
N GLY A 65 1.71 0.00 2.70
CA GLY A 65 2.18 -0.44 1.38
C GLY A 65 1.03 -0.64 0.37
N ALA A 66 -0.07 -1.28 0.79
CA ALA A 66 -1.22 -1.58 -0.06
C ALA A 66 -1.94 -0.32 -0.55
N ALA A 67 -1.94 0.76 0.23
CA ALA A 67 -2.47 2.05 -0.21
C ALA A 67 -1.70 2.64 -1.42
N GLN A 68 -0.50 2.14 -1.71
CA GLN A 68 0.31 2.54 -2.86
C GLN A 68 0.19 1.55 -4.03
N MET A 69 -0.59 0.47 -3.93
CA MET A 69 -0.61 -0.59 -4.94
C MET A 69 -1.65 -0.32 -6.03
N ASP A 70 -1.20 -0.31 -7.28
CA ASP A 70 -2.07 -0.29 -8.47
C ASP A 70 -2.63 -1.68 -8.82
N GLY A 71 -2.17 -2.69 -8.10
CA GLY A 71 -2.58 -4.09 -8.20
C GLY A 71 -1.73 -4.91 -7.22
N ALA A 72 -2.24 -6.07 -6.79
CA ALA A 72 -1.53 -6.93 -5.85
C ALA A 72 -1.31 -8.33 -6.42
N ILE A 73 -0.21 -8.97 -5.99
CA ILE A 73 0.04 -10.39 -6.22
C ILE A 73 -0.27 -11.12 -4.92
N LEU A 74 -1.36 -11.89 -4.90
CA LEU A 74 -1.75 -12.70 -3.76
C LEU A 74 -1.03 -14.06 -3.83
N VAL A 75 -0.08 -14.28 -2.92
CA VAL A 75 0.64 -15.56 -2.82
C VAL A 75 -0.07 -16.47 -1.83
N VAL A 76 -0.49 -17.65 -2.29
CA VAL A 76 -1.12 -18.68 -1.45
C VAL A 76 -0.30 -19.96 -1.58
N ALA A 77 0.01 -20.63 -0.47
CA ALA A 77 0.67 -21.93 -0.54
C ALA A 77 -0.34 -23.01 -0.96
N ALA A 78 -0.06 -23.71 -2.06
CA ALA A 78 -0.93 -24.78 -2.56
C ALA A 78 -1.07 -25.95 -1.56
N THR A 79 -0.11 -26.12 -0.65
CA THR A 79 -0.18 -27.13 0.42
C THR A 79 -1.14 -26.77 1.56
N ASP A 80 -1.35 -25.48 1.78
CA ASP A 80 -2.01 -24.95 2.99
C ASP A 80 -3.40 -24.36 2.67
N GLY A 81 -3.61 -23.92 1.43
CA GLY A 81 -4.83 -23.22 1.03
C GLY A 81 -4.93 -21.79 1.59
N PRO A 82 -6.10 -21.13 1.44
CA PRO A 82 -6.32 -19.80 2.00
C PRO A 82 -6.35 -19.82 3.53
N MET A 83 -5.48 -19.02 4.14
CA MET A 83 -5.36 -18.89 5.60
C MET A 83 -6.08 -17.64 6.10
N PRO A 84 -6.28 -17.46 7.42
CA PRO A 84 -6.92 -16.25 7.97
C PRO A 84 -6.28 -14.94 7.49
N GLN A 85 -4.95 -14.93 7.32
CA GLN A 85 -4.22 -13.77 6.80
C GLN A 85 -4.49 -13.53 5.31
N THR A 86 -4.71 -14.58 4.51
CA THR A 86 -5.12 -14.46 3.10
C THR A 86 -6.43 -13.67 3.00
N ARG A 87 -7.41 -14.06 3.84
CA ARG A 87 -8.71 -13.37 3.96
C ARG A 87 -8.56 -11.92 4.38
N GLU A 88 -7.77 -11.67 5.43
CA GLU A 88 -7.50 -10.32 5.92
C GLU A 88 -6.82 -9.44 4.87
N HIS A 89 -5.87 -10.00 4.10
CA HIS A 89 -5.15 -9.26 3.06
C HIS A 89 -6.04 -8.88 1.87
N ILE A 90 -6.93 -9.77 1.43
CA ILE A 90 -7.89 -9.46 0.36
C ILE A 90 -8.83 -8.35 0.83
N LEU A 91 -9.43 -8.49 2.02
CA LEU A 91 -10.30 -7.46 2.59
C LEU A 91 -9.60 -6.10 2.67
N LEU A 92 -8.40 -6.06 3.25
CA LEU A 92 -7.67 -4.80 3.41
C LEU A 92 -7.28 -4.20 2.05
N SER A 93 -6.84 -5.02 1.08
CA SER A 93 -6.55 -4.58 -0.28
C SER A 93 -7.77 -3.90 -0.91
N ARG A 94 -8.97 -4.47 -0.73
CA ARG A 94 -10.21 -3.86 -1.18
C ARG A 94 -10.46 -2.50 -0.51
N GLN A 95 -10.27 -2.42 0.81
CA GLN A 95 -10.52 -1.20 1.58
C GLN A 95 -9.56 -0.06 1.22
N VAL A 96 -8.30 -0.36 0.94
CA VAL A 96 -7.31 0.63 0.51
C VAL A 96 -7.38 0.97 -0.99
N GLY A 97 -8.25 0.28 -1.74
CA GLY A 97 -8.55 0.63 -3.14
C GLY A 97 -7.69 -0.06 -4.18
N VAL A 98 -7.07 -1.21 -3.87
CA VAL A 98 -6.38 -2.03 -4.88
C VAL A 98 -7.41 -2.49 -5.93
N PRO A 99 -7.21 -2.22 -7.23
CA PRO A 99 -8.23 -2.45 -8.24
C PRO A 99 -8.28 -3.90 -8.75
N ALA A 100 -7.15 -4.61 -8.74
CA ALA A 100 -7.03 -5.96 -9.28
C ALA A 100 -6.02 -6.80 -8.48
N ILE A 101 -6.30 -8.10 -8.38
CA ILE A 101 -5.42 -9.08 -7.74
C ILE A 101 -5.10 -10.19 -8.75
N VAL A 102 -3.81 -10.52 -8.87
CA VAL A 102 -3.33 -11.73 -9.56
C VAL A 102 -2.91 -12.73 -8.49
N VAL A 103 -3.26 -14.00 -8.65
CA VAL A 103 -2.97 -15.04 -7.65
C VAL A 103 -1.78 -15.89 -8.10
N PHE A 104 -0.87 -16.16 -7.17
CA PHE A 104 0.20 -17.13 -7.36
C PHE A 104 0.08 -18.26 -6.33
N LEU A 105 -0.31 -19.45 -6.79
CA LEU A 105 -0.34 -20.68 -5.99
C LEU A 105 1.09 -21.25 -5.92
N ASN A 106 1.74 -20.96 -4.80
CA ASN A 106 3.15 -21.27 -4.57
C ASN A 106 3.35 -22.65 -3.92
N LYS A 107 4.58 -23.14 -3.91
CA LYS A 107 4.99 -24.46 -3.38
C LYS A 107 4.43 -25.66 -4.16
N MET A 108 4.19 -25.50 -5.46
CA MET A 108 3.75 -26.61 -6.32
C MET A 108 4.74 -27.77 -6.40
N ASP A 109 6.01 -27.56 -6.04
CA ASP A 109 7.00 -28.63 -5.93
C ASP A 109 6.74 -29.61 -4.77
N MET A 110 5.78 -29.31 -3.91
CA MET A 110 5.39 -30.11 -2.75
C MET A 110 3.98 -30.72 -2.89
N VAL A 111 3.30 -30.49 -4.02
CA VAL A 111 1.92 -30.94 -4.27
C VAL A 111 1.93 -31.91 -5.45
N ASP A 112 1.57 -33.16 -5.17
CA ASP A 112 1.49 -34.23 -6.17
C ASP A 112 0.04 -34.53 -6.62
N ASP A 113 -0.95 -33.87 -6.02
CA ASP A 113 -2.39 -34.13 -6.22
C ASP A 113 -3.06 -32.97 -6.96
N GLU A 114 -3.52 -33.24 -8.19
CA GLU A 114 -4.23 -32.27 -9.02
C GLU A 114 -5.61 -31.89 -8.43
N GLU A 115 -6.29 -32.80 -7.72
CA GLU A 115 -7.60 -32.51 -7.12
C GLU A 115 -7.47 -31.50 -5.97
N LEU A 116 -6.36 -31.56 -5.22
CA LEU A 116 -6.06 -30.59 -4.17
C LEU A 116 -5.83 -29.19 -4.76
N LEU A 117 -5.14 -29.10 -5.90
CA LEU A 117 -4.89 -27.82 -6.58
C LEU A 117 -6.20 -27.18 -7.04
N GLU A 118 -7.06 -27.95 -7.71
CA GLU A 118 -8.37 -27.45 -8.15
C GLU A 118 -9.22 -26.96 -6.98
N LEU A 119 -9.21 -27.69 -5.85
CA LEU A 119 -9.91 -27.28 -4.65
C LEU A 119 -9.37 -25.96 -4.08
N VAL A 120 -8.05 -25.84 -3.94
CA VAL A 120 -7.42 -24.62 -3.42
C VAL A 120 -7.67 -23.43 -4.35
N GLU A 121 -7.61 -23.63 -5.66
CA GLU A 121 -7.95 -22.59 -6.63
C GLU A 121 -9.41 -22.15 -6.46
N MET A 122 -10.36 -23.09 -6.38
CA MET A 122 -11.77 -22.78 -6.15
C MET A 122 -11.98 -21.96 -4.88
N GLU A 123 -11.38 -22.37 -3.75
CA GLU A 123 -11.51 -21.65 -2.48
C GLU A 123 -10.94 -20.23 -2.55
N VAL A 124 -9.81 -20.03 -3.25
CA VAL A 124 -9.23 -18.70 -3.43
C VAL A 124 -10.10 -17.82 -4.33
N ARG A 125 -10.69 -18.38 -5.39
CA ARG A 125 -11.62 -17.65 -6.27
C ARG A 125 -12.89 -17.23 -5.53
N GLU A 126 -13.48 -18.14 -4.75
CA GLU A 126 -14.63 -17.83 -3.89
C GLU A 126 -14.30 -16.72 -2.90
N LEU A 127 -13.11 -16.76 -2.31
CA LEU A 127 -12.65 -15.75 -1.36
C LEU A 127 -12.45 -14.37 -2.02
N LEU A 128 -11.92 -14.31 -3.24
CA LEU A 128 -11.82 -13.07 -4.01
C LEU A 128 -13.21 -12.49 -4.29
N SER A 129 -14.14 -13.33 -4.75
CA SER A 129 -15.53 -12.94 -5.03
C SER A 129 -16.27 -12.48 -3.77
N GLU A 130 -15.99 -13.08 -2.61
CA GLU A 130 -16.57 -12.67 -1.31
C GLU A 130 -16.26 -11.21 -0.96
N TYR A 131 -15.09 -10.69 -1.39
CA TYR A 131 -14.64 -9.33 -1.09
C TYR A 131 -14.65 -8.40 -2.32
N ASP A 132 -15.58 -8.64 -3.26
CA ASP A 132 -15.81 -7.81 -4.45
C ASP A 132 -14.61 -7.68 -5.40
N PHE A 133 -13.74 -8.69 -5.45
CA PHE A 133 -12.80 -8.87 -6.55
C PHE A 133 -13.39 -9.82 -7.59
N ASP A 134 -12.88 -9.76 -8.82
CA ASP A 134 -13.31 -10.62 -9.92
C ASP A 134 -12.67 -12.02 -9.80
N GLY A 135 -13.14 -12.81 -8.84
CA GLY A 135 -12.62 -14.16 -8.58
C GLY A 135 -12.79 -15.12 -9.75
N ASP A 136 -13.79 -14.91 -10.61
CA ASP A 136 -14.05 -15.76 -11.78
C ASP A 136 -12.99 -15.56 -12.86
N ASN A 137 -12.53 -14.32 -13.10
CA ASN A 137 -11.57 -14.00 -14.17
C ASN A 137 -10.15 -13.68 -13.66
N ALA A 138 -9.93 -13.56 -12.35
CA ALA A 138 -8.60 -13.34 -11.79
C ALA A 138 -7.63 -14.43 -12.28
N PRO A 139 -6.45 -14.08 -12.82
CA PRO A 139 -5.46 -15.06 -13.21
C PRO A 139 -4.91 -15.77 -11.99
N VAL A 140 -4.88 -17.10 -12.04
CA VAL A 140 -4.31 -17.97 -11.01
C VAL A 140 -3.17 -18.75 -11.65
N ILE A 141 -1.94 -18.52 -11.18
CA ILE A 141 -0.74 -19.14 -11.71
C ILE A 141 -0.16 -20.06 -10.65
N ALA A 142 -0.04 -21.35 -10.97
CA ALA A 142 0.55 -22.34 -10.09
C ALA A 142 2.04 -22.54 -10.39
N GLY A 143 2.89 -22.48 -9.37
CA GLY A 143 4.33 -22.63 -9.53
C GLY A 143 5.11 -22.79 -8.23
N SER A 144 6.44 -22.82 -8.34
CA SER A 144 7.35 -22.86 -7.20
C SER A 144 8.36 -21.72 -7.30
N ALA A 145 8.18 -20.70 -6.47
CA ALA A 145 9.11 -19.57 -6.39
C ALA A 145 10.50 -20.01 -5.89
N LEU A 146 10.57 -21.05 -5.06
CA LEU A 146 11.83 -21.61 -4.57
C LEU A 146 12.61 -22.27 -5.71
N LYS A 147 11.97 -23.18 -6.46
CA LYS A 147 12.60 -23.87 -7.59
C LYS A 147 13.01 -22.90 -8.70
N ALA A 148 12.18 -21.91 -9.00
CA ALA A 148 12.53 -20.85 -9.94
C ALA A 148 13.80 -20.08 -9.51
N LEU A 149 13.96 -19.82 -8.21
CA LEU A 149 15.18 -19.19 -7.69
C LEU A 149 16.39 -20.13 -7.76
N GLU A 150 16.23 -21.42 -7.52
CA GLU A 150 17.28 -22.43 -7.67
C GLU A 150 17.76 -22.54 -9.13
N GLU A 151 16.84 -22.53 -10.11
CA GLU A 151 17.16 -22.49 -11.54
C GLU A 151 18.01 -21.26 -11.89
N VAL A 152 17.55 -20.08 -11.47
CA VAL A 152 18.26 -18.80 -11.68
C VAL A 152 19.66 -18.84 -11.08
N LYS A 153 19.82 -19.37 -9.87
CA LYS A 153 21.13 -19.52 -9.20
C LYS A 153 22.04 -20.52 -9.91
N ALA A 154 21.47 -21.54 -10.55
CA ALA A 154 22.19 -22.45 -11.41
C ALA A 154 22.53 -21.85 -12.79
N GLY A 155 22.13 -20.61 -13.06
CA GLY A 155 22.40 -19.93 -14.33
C GLY A 155 21.51 -20.40 -15.48
N GLN A 156 20.35 -21.00 -15.18
CA GLN A 156 19.43 -21.55 -16.16
C GLN A 156 18.01 -21.01 -15.95
N LEU A 157 17.21 -21.03 -17.01
CA LEU A 157 15.78 -20.84 -16.95
C LEU A 157 15.14 -22.19 -17.29
N GLY A 158 14.25 -22.67 -16.44
CA GLY A 158 13.53 -23.93 -16.64
C GLY A 158 12.02 -23.74 -16.47
N GLU A 159 11.33 -24.86 -16.22
CA GLU A 159 9.88 -24.93 -16.07
C GLU A 159 9.36 -23.98 -14.98
N TRP A 160 10.08 -23.88 -13.84
CA TRP A 160 9.63 -23.04 -12.73
C TRP A 160 9.84 -21.55 -13.01
N SER A 161 10.93 -21.21 -13.71
CA SER A 161 11.17 -19.84 -14.20
C SER A 161 10.12 -19.42 -15.22
N GLU A 162 9.64 -20.33 -16.07
CA GLU A 162 8.53 -20.07 -17.00
C GLU A 162 7.24 -19.72 -16.26
N LYS A 163 6.92 -20.37 -15.14
CA LYS A 163 5.77 -20.01 -14.28
C LYS A 163 5.87 -18.60 -13.70
N ILE A 164 7.08 -18.13 -13.37
CA ILE A 164 7.29 -16.74 -12.96
C ILE A 164 7.08 -15.77 -14.12
N MET A 165 7.48 -16.14 -15.34
CA MET A 165 7.18 -15.33 -16.54
C MET A 165 5.68 -15.30 -16.85
N GLU A 166 4.98 -16.42 -16.70
CA GLU A 166 3.52 -16.52 -16.85
C GLU A 166 2.80 -15.59 -15.85
N LEU A 167 3.24 -15.59 -14.58
CA LEU A 167 2.77 -14.64 -13.57
C LEU A 167 2.98 -13.19 -14.01
N MET A 168 4.17 -12.83 -14.48
CA MET A 168 4.45 -11.45 -14.89
C MET A 168 3.67 -11.03 -16.14
N ASN A 169 3.43 -11.94 -17.07
CA ASN A 169 2.56 -11.69 -18.22
C ASN A 169 1.11 -11.44 -17.78
N ALA A 170 0.61 -12.23 -16.81
CA ALA A 170 -0.71 -12.02 -16.24
C ALA A 170 -0.81 -10.66 -15.52
N VAL A 171 0.23 -10.25 -14.80
CA VAL A 171 0.31 -8.91 -14.18
C VAL A 171 0.28 -7.82 -15.25
N ASP A 172 1.05 -7.95 -16.34
CA ASP A 172 1.06 -7.01 -17.45
C ASP A 172 -0.29 -6.86 -18.15
N GLU A 173 -1.10 -7.92 -18.21
CA GLU A 173 -2.36 -7.94 -18.97
C GLU A 173 -3.60 -7.68 -18.11
N TYR A 174 -3.63 -8.21 -16.90
CA TYR A 174 -4.80 -8.15 -16.03
C TYR A 174 -4.81 -6.93 -15.12
N ILE A 175 -3.65 -6.54 -14.57
CA ILE A 175 -3.59 -5.33 -13.74
C ILE A 175 -3.66 -4.12 -14.69
N PRO A 176 -4.70 -3.27 -14.57
CA PRO A 176 -4.81 -2.11 -15.44
C PRO A 176 -3.64 -1.17 -15.17
N THR A 177 -3.11 -0.56 -16.24
CA THR A 177 -2.27 0.62 -16.03
C THR A 177 -3.15 1.66 -15.36
N PRO A 178 -2.80 2.15 -14.16
CA PRO A 178 -3.62 3.13 -13.48
C PRO A 178 -3.79 4.35 -14.38
N GLU A 179 -5.02 4.84 -14.51
CA GLU A 179 -5.24 6.16 -15.09
C GLU A 179 -4.57 7.17 -14.14
N ARG A 180 -3.41 7.65 -14.55
CA ARG A 180 -2.67 8.64 -13.79
C ARG A 180 -3.50 9.92 -13.81
N ASP A 181 -3.91 10.37 -12.63
CA ASP A 181 -4.66 11.61 -12.42
C ASP A 181 -3.77 12.86 -12.66
N THR A 182 -3.08 12.93 -13.79
CA THR A 182 -2.07 13.97 -14.10
C THR A 182 -2.69 15.35 -14.29
N GLU A 183 -3.98 15.41 -14.66
CA GLU A 183 -4.73 16.66 -14.84
C GLU A 183 -5.23 17.25 -13.50
N LYS A 184 -5.17 16.50 -12.40
CA LYS A 184 -5.57 17.00 -11.07
C LYS A 184 -4.44 17.82 -10.44
N ASP A 185 -4.79 18.61 -9.42
CA ASP A 185 -3.81 19.35 -8.65
C ASP A 185 -2.84 18.40 -7.93
N PHE A 186 -1.54 18.71 -8.03
CA PHE A 186 -0.45 17.93 -7.45
C PHE A 186 -0.69 17.63 -5.96
N LEU A 187 -0.52 16.36 -5.59
CA LEU A 187 -0.51 15.90 -4.20
C LEU A 187 0.43 14.70 -4.06
N MET A 188 1.34 14.76 -3.11
CA MET A 188 2.29 13.69 -2.76
C MET A 188 2.36 13.54 -1.24
N PRO A 189 1.89 12.43 -0.67
CA PRO A 189 2.06 12.14 0.75
C PRO A 189 3.53 11.93 1.11
N ILE A 190 3.97 12.49 2.24
CA ILE A 190 5.36 12.35 2.70
C ILE A 190 5.50 11.06 3.51
N GLU A 191 6.40 10.20 3.07
CA GLU A 191 6.71 8.90 3.67
C GLU A 191 7.95 8.97 4.56
N ASP A 192 9.00 9.66 4.10
CA ASP A 192 10.25 9.82 4.85
C ASP A 192 10.91 11.18 4.56
N VAL A 193 11.79 11.60 5.46
CA VAL A 193 12.48 12.89 5.44
C VAL A 193 13.98 12.70 5.69
N PHE A 194 14.76 13.06 4.67
CA PHE A 194 16.21 13.05 4.70
C PHE A 194 16.76 14.47 4.72
N SER A 195 17.89 14.67 5.40
CA SER A 195 18.65 15.92 5.29
C SER A 195 19.98 15.62 4.63
N ILE A 196 20.23 16.25 3.49
CA ILE A 196 21.48 16.14 2.76
C ILE A 196 22.32 17.36 3.10
N SER A 197 23.44 17.13 3.80
CA SER A 197 24.39 18.17 4.17
C SER A 197 24.81 18.98 2.93
N GLY A 198 24.61 20.30 2.99
CA GLY A 198 24.95 21.23 1.91
C GLY A 198 23.95 21.30 0.75
N ARG A 199 22.93 20.43 0.66
CA ARG A 199 21.86 20.53 -0.36
C ARG A 199 20.52 20.98 0.22
N GLY A 200 20.12 20.45 1.37
CA GLY A 200 18.85 20.77 2.01
C GLY A 200 18.06 19.54 2.45
N THR A 201 16.75 19.70 2.59
CA THR A 201 15.84 18.66 3.07
C THR A 201 15.15 17.99 1.88
N VAL A 202 15.26 16.67 1.80
CA VAL A 202 14.62 15.83 0.80
C VAL A 202 13.49 15.08 1.47
N VAL A 203 12.30 15.15 0.90
CA VAL A 203 11.16 14.33 1.31
C VAL A 203 10.89 13.28 0.24
N THR A 204 10.54 12.07 0.65
CA THR A 204 10.20 11.00 -0.28
C THR A 204 8.73 10.64 -0.20
N GLY A 205 8.16 10.23 -1.33
CA GLY A 205 6.81 9.69 -1.38
C GLY A 205 6.38 9.35 -2.79
N ARG A 206 5.28 8.61 -2.89
CA ARG A 206 4.56 8.38 -4.15
C ARG A 206 3.67 9.57 -4.49
N ILE A 207 3.76 10.09 -5.71
CA ILE A 207 2.83 11.13 -6.18
C ILE A 207 1.45 10.49 -6.34
N GLU A 208 0.47 10.96 -5.55
CA GLU A 208 -0.90 10.43 -5.57
C GLU A 208 -1.65 10.94 -6.81
N ARG A 209 -1.48 12.22 -7.15
CA ARG A 209 -2.11 12.86 -8.31
C ARG A 209 -1.34 14.09 -8.79
N GLY A 210 -1.65 14.51 -10.02
CA GLY A 210 -1.07 15.67 -10.68
C GLY A 210 0.35 15.44 -11.19
N VAL A 211 0.99 16.55 -11.55
CA VAL A 211 2.37 16.61 -12.06
C VAL A 211 3.15 17.62 -11.24
N LEU A 212 4.38 17.27 -10.88
CA LEU A 212 5.34 18.13 -10.22
C LEU A 212 6.47 18.47 -11.18
N LYS A 213 6.81 19.75 -11.32
CA LYS A 213 7.94 20.18 -12.14
C LYS A 213 9.01 20.84 -11.29
N LEU A 214 10.26 20.71 -11.76
CA LEU A 214 11.39 21.37 -11.14
C LEU A 214 11.15 22.89 -11.13
N GLY A 215 11.28 23.51 -9.95
CA GLY A 215 11.05 24.95 -9.76
C GLY A 215 9.64 25.32 -9.33
N ASP A 216 8.69 24.39 -9.31
CA ASP A 216 7.34 24.63 -8.81
C ASP A 216 7.34 25.05 -7.34
N ASP A 217 6.36 25.88 -6.99
CA ASP A 217 6.04 26.18 -5.60
C ASP A 217 5.03 25.15 -5.09
N VAL A 218 5.25 24.63 -3.89
CA VAL A 218 4.42 23.62 -3.23
C VAL A 218 4.13 24.01 -1.78
N ASP A 219 2.96 23.66 -1.29
CA ASP A 219 2.60 23.76 0.12
C ASP A 219 2.94 22.46 0.86
N ILE A 220 3.53 22.60 2.05
CA ILE A 220 3.67 21.52 3.03
C ILE A 220 2.48 21.61 3.98
N VAL A 221 1.61 20.60 3.96
CA VAL A 221 0.32 20.62 4.66
C VAL A 221 0.22 19.45 5.65
N GLY A 222 -0.23 19.74 6.88
CA GLY A 222 -0.46 18.76 7.95
C GLY A 222 0.39 19.02 9.19
N PHE A 223 -0.14 18.70 10.38
CA PHE A 223 0.40 18.88 11.74
C PHE A 223 0.78 20.30 12.18
N LYS A 224 1.39 21.09 11.30
CA LYS A 224 1.94 22.44 11.52
C LYS A 224 1.26 23.44 10.60
N PRO A 225 1.41 24.76 10.84
CA PRO A 225 0.94 25.78 9.91
C PRO A 225 1.49 25.55 8.51
N THR A 226 0.62 25.64 7.51
CA THR A 226 0.99 25.42 6.10
C THR A 226 2.09 26.39 5.69
N ARG A 227 3.11 25.87 5.02
CA ARG A 227 4.24 26.66 4.52
C ARG A 227 4.49 26.35 3.06
N THR A 228 4.56 27.40 2.24
CA THR A 228 4.94 27.30 0.84
C THR A 228 6.46 27.27 0.69
N THR A 229 6.97 26.41 -0.17
CA THR A 229 8.38 26.32 -0.55
C THR A 229 8.55 26.03 -2.03
N LYS A 230 9.78 26.10 -2.53
CA LYS A 230 10.13 25.82 -3.93
C LYS A 230 10.82 24.48 -4.06
N VAL A 231 10.42 23.71 -5.05
CA VAL A 231 11.09 22.46 -5.46
C VAL A 231 12.37 22.80 -6.19
N THR A 232 13.49 22.27 -5.71
CA THR A 232 14.84 22.54 -6.24
C THR A 232 15.56 21.30 -6.77
N GLY A 233 14.92 20.14 -6.65
CA GLY A 233 15.38 18.89 -7.23
C GLY A 233 14.28 17.84 -7.16
N ILE A 234 14.18 17.02 -8.19
CA ILE A 234 13.32 15.84 -8.24
C ILE A 234 14.24 14.68 -8.65
N GLU A 235 14.22 13.60 -7.87
CA GLU A 235 15.09 12.45 -8.09
C GLU A 235 14.28 11.15 -7.99
N MET A 236 14.46 10.25 -8.95
CA MET A 236 13.93 8.89 -8.91
C MET A 236 15.11 7.93 -9.10
N PHE A 237 15.41 7.11 -8.09
CA PHE A 237 16.49 6.11 -8.13
C PHE A 237 17.85 6.65 -8.62
N ARG A 238 18.32 7.76 -8.03
CA ARG A 238 19.60 8.44 -8.38
C ARG A 238 19.65 9.06 -9.76
N LYS A 239 18.51 9.22 -10.43
CA LYS A 239 18.37 9.96 -11.69
C LYS A 239 17.65 11.26 -11.40
N GLU A 240 18.26 12.38 -11.80
CA GLU A 240 17.62 13.69 -11.75
C GLU A 240 16.54 13.78 -12.83
N MET A 241 15.42 14.40 -12.48
CA MET A 241 14.26 14.56 -13.34
C MET A 241 13.81 16.02 -13.40
N ASP A 242 13.35 16.47 -14.57
CA ASP A 242 12.77 17.80 -14.76
C ASP A 242 11.29 17.85 -14.35
N GLU A 243 10.59 16.72 -14.43
CA GLU A 243 9.20 16.55 -14.01
C GLU A 243 8.96 15.13 -13.50
N ALA A 244 7.98 14.98 -12.62
CA ALA A 244 7.46 13.71 -12.13
C ALA A 244 5.93 13.78 -12.07
N GLN A 245 5.25 12.64 -12.20
CA GLN A 245 3.79 12.59 -12.30
C GLN A 245 3.19 11.54 -11.37
N ALA A 246 1.87 11.57 -11.24
CA ALA A 246 1.11 10.58 -10.48
C ALA A 246 1.60 9.13 -10.74
N GLY A 247 1.81 8.39 -9.66
CA GLY A 247 2.36 7.03 -9.65
C GLY A 247 3.87 6.95 -9.44
N ASP A 248 4.64 8.01 -9.71
CA ASP A 248 6.09 7.99 -9.55
C ASP A 248 6.49 8.07 -8.05
N ASN A 249 7.46 7.24 -7.66
CA ASN A 249 8.08 7.29 -6.33
C ASN A 249 9.33 8.16 -6.40
N VAL A 250 9.30 9.33 -5.77
CA VAL A 250 10.34 10.35 -5.94
C VAL A 250 10.88 10.90 -4.62
N GLY A 251 12.13 11.36 -4.65
CA GLY A 251 12.69 12.27 -3.67
C GLY A 251 12.61 13.71 -4.16
N VAL A 252 12.03 14.60 -3.35
CA VAL A 252 11.83 16.03 -3.68
C VAL A 252 12.67 16.89 -2.75
N LEU A 253 13.61 17.67 -3.31
CA LEU A 253 14.47 18.59 -2.56
C LEU A 253 13.78 19.95 -2.37
N LEU A 254 13.54 20.33 -1.12
CA LEU A 254 12.80 21.52 -0.73
C LEU A 254 13.73 22.66 -0.32
N ARG A 255 13.46 23.86 -0.82
CA ARG A 255 14.28 25.05 -0.54
C ARG A 255 14.04 25.60 0.85
N GLY A 256 15.09 25.74 1.64
CA GLY A 256 15.04 26.48 2.91
C GLY A 256 14.08 25.90 3.95
N ILE A 257 13.81 24.60 3.88
CA ILE A 257 13.04 23.85 4.86
C ILE A 257 14.00 23.10 5.78
N GLY A 258 13.90 23.32 7.09
CA GLY A 258 14.62 22.54 8.10
C GLY A 258 14.05 21.13 8.25
N LYS A 259 14.86 20.19 8.75
CA LYS A 259 14.43 18.80 8.98
C LYS A 259 13.29 18.71 9.99
N ASP A 260 13.24 19.61 10.96
CA ASP A 260 12.23 19.70 12.01
C ASP A 260 10.92 20.36 11.55
N GLU A 261 10.91 20.97 10.37
CA GLU A 261 9.75 21.67 9.81
C GLU A 261 8.85 20.76 8.98
N VAL A 262 9.35 19.60 8.56
CA VAL A 262 8.64 18.62 7.74
C VAL A 262 8.79 17.23 8.32
N GLU A 263 7.71 16.45 8.33
CA GLU A 263 7.71 15.09 8.88
C GLU A 263 6.76 14.17 8.11
N ARG A 264 6.92 12.85 8.32
CA ARG A 264 6.03 11.83 7.77
C ARG A 264 4.57 12.11 8.17
N GLY A 265 3.64 11.87 7.25
CA GLY A 265 2.22 12.14 7.43
C GLY A 265 1.79 13.55 6.99
N MET A 266 2.73 14.45 6.73
CA MET A 266 2.43 15.66 5.95
C MET A 266 2.25 15.30 4.47
N VAL A 267 1.72 16.23 3.68
CA VAL A 267 1.67 16.13 2.22
C VAL A 267 2.36 17.33 1.58
N LEU A 268 2.98 17.11 0.42
CA LEU A 268 3.25 18.19 -0.53
C LEU A 268 2.04 18.33 -1.43
N ALA A 269 1.57 19.55 -1.64
CA ALA A 269 0.45 19.82 -2.53
C ALA A 269 0.68 21.09 -3.35
N LYS A 270 -0.06 21.20 -4.46
CA LYS A 270 -0.15 22.48 -5.18
C LYS A 270 -0.65 23.57 -4.21
N PRO A 271 -0.09 24.78 -4.24
CA PRO A 271 -0.45 25.81 -3.26
C PRO A 271 -1.95 26.09 -3.21
N GLY A 272 -2.52 25.99 -2.01
CA GLY A 272 -3.95 26.19 -1.76
C GLY A 272 -4.90 25.11 -2.31
N SER A 273 -4.41 24.00 -2.88
CA SER A 273 -5.29 22.94 -3.43
C SER A 273 -5.88 22.01 -2.37
N ILE A 274 -5.26 21.94 -1.19
CA ILE A 274 -5.76 21.17 -0.05
C ILE A 274 -5.42 21.91 1.25
N THR A 275 -6.34 21.89 2.21
CA THR A 275 -6.17 22.53 3.51
C THR A 275 -6.18 21.50 4.64
N PRO A 276 -5.52 21.78 5.77
CA PRO A 276 -5.50 20.86 6.89
C PRO A 276 -6.75 21.06 7.76
N HIS A 277 -7.35 19.96 8.19
CA HIS A 277 -8.62 19.93 8.93
C HIS A 277 -8.51 19.04 10.17
N THR A 278 -9.29 19.37 11.19
CA THR A 278 -9.38 18.59 12.43
C THR A 278 -10.71 17.89 12.57
N LYS A 279 -11.75 18.31 11.84
CA LYS A 279 -13.10 17.77 12.06
C LYS A 279 -13.84 17.50 10.77
N PHE A 280 -14.41 16.31 10.67
CA PHE A 280 -15.09 15.85 9.47
C PHE A 280 -16.20 14.85 9.79
N GLU A 281 -17.17 14.74 8.88
CA GLU A 281 -18.14 13.64 8.82
C GLU A 281 -17.58 12.53 7.91
N ALA A 282 -17.86 11.29 8.25
CA ALA A 282 -17.47 10.13 7.45
C ALA A 282 -18.51 9.02 7.50
N GLU A 283 -18.55 8.23 6.43
CA GLU A 283 -19.19 6.91 6.41
C GLU A 283 -18.13 5.86 6.72
N VAL A 284 -18.43 4.99 7.70
CA VAL A 284 -17.51 4.00 8.23
C VAL A 284 -18.18 2.64 8.32
N TYR A 285 -17.49 1.63 7.80
CA TYR A 285 -17.78 0.23 8.06
C TYR A 285 -16.98 -0.24 9.28
N ALA A 286 -17.65 -0.74 10.30
CA ALA A 286 -17.01 -1.32 11.48
C ALA A 286 -16.69 -2.80 11.23
N LEU A 287 -15.42 -3.18 11.24
CA LEU A 287 -15.03 -4.57 10.92
C LEU A 287 -15.51 -5.54 12.01
N THR A 288 -16.08 -6.66 11.57
CA THR A 288 -16.48 -7.81 12.37
C THR A 288 -15.27 -8.52 12.98
N LYS A 289 -15.51 -9.45 13.91
CA LYS A 289 -14.45 -10.28 14.50
C LYS A 289 -13.78 -11.16 13.43
N GLU A 290 -14.58 -11.73 12.54
CA GLU A 290 -14.17 -12.66 11.49
C GLU A 290 -13.25 -11.96 10.47
N GLU A 291 -13.44 -10.66 10.28
CA GLU A 291 -12.61 -9.77 9.46
C GLU A 291 -11.37 -9.23 10.21
N GLY A 292 -11.08 -9.70 11.43
CA GLY A 292 -9.95 -9.24 12.25
C GLY A 292 -10.23 -7.99 13.10
N GLY A 293 -11.46 -7.49 13.06
CA GLY A 293 -11.91 -6.29 13.76
C GLY A 293 -12.30 -6.49 15.22
N ARG A 294 -13.38 -5.81 15.64
CA ARG A 294 -13.78 -5.76 17.05
C ARG A 294 -14.69 -6.94 17.40
N HIS A 295 -14.56 -7.40 18.64
CA HIS A 295 -15.51 -8.33 19.25
C HIS A 295 -16.67 -7.62 19.97
N LYS A 296 -16.46 -6.36 20.36
CA LYS A 296 -17.38 -5.58 21.19
C LYS A 296 -17.73 -4.27 20.48
N PRO A 297 -18.95 -3.76 20.70
CA PRO A 297 -19.33 -2.45 20.17
C PRO A 297 -18.40 -1.34 20.67
N PHE A 298 -18.44 -0.21 19.97
CA PHE A 298 -17.87 1.05 20.45
C PHE A 298 -18.95 2.11 20.61
N PHE A 299 -18.64 3.13 21.41
CA PHE A 299 -19.58 4.14 21.88
C PHE A 299 -19.04 5.54 21.57
N ASN A 300 -19.86 6.55 21.84
CA ASN A 300 -19.42 7.95 21.85
C ASN A 300 -18.18 8.17 22.70
N GLY A 301 -17.23 8.96 22.19
CA GLY A 301 -15.97 9.24 22.87
C GLY A 301 -14.90 8.15 22.68
N TYR A 302 -15.14 7.16 21.82
CA TYR A 302 -14.13 6.20 21.41
C TYR A 302 -12.94 6.91 20.72
N ARG A 303 -11.71 6.58 21.12
CA ARG A 303 -10.47 7.28 20.68
C ARG A 303 -9.45 6.37 19.97
N PRO A 304 -9.75 5.88 18.76
CA PRO A 304 -8.80 5.08 17.98
C PRO A 304 -7.75 5.94 17.27
N GLN A 305 -6.80 5.27 16.61
CA GLN A 305 -5.91 5.88 15.62
C GLN A 305 -6.55 5.85 14.23
N PHE A 306 -6.45 6.95 13.50
CA PHE A 306 -6.88 7.10 12.12
C PHE A 306 -5.64 7.10 11.22
N TYR A 307 -5.67 6.25 10.20
CA TYR A 307 -4.63 6.11 9.20
C TYR A 307 -5.13 6.75 7.91
N ILE A 308 -4.56 7.91 7.57
CA ILE A 308 -4.94 8.72 6.40
C ILE A 308 -3.67 8.89 5.56
N ARG A 309 -3.60 8.22 4.41
CA ARG A 309 -2.39 8.15 3.58
C ARG A 309 -1.20 7.66 4.43
N THR A 310 -0.16 8.49 4.59
CA THR A 310 1.03 8.19 5.40
C THR A 310 0.92 8.64 6.86
N THR A 311 -0.20 9.29 7.21
CA THR A 311 -0.49 9.86 8.53
C THR A 311 -1.09 8.81 9.45
N ASP A 312 -0.62 8.73 10.68
CA ASP A 312 -1.35 8.18 11.81
C ASP A 312 -1.65 9.28 12.84
N VAL A 313 -2.92 9.43 13.20
CA VAL A 313 -3.37 10.49 14.12
C VAL A 313 -4.50 9.98 15.00
N THR A 314 -4.48 10.34 16.28
CA THR A 314 -5.57 9.97 17.20
C THR A 314 -6.79 10.84 16.92
N GLY A 315 -7.97 10.23 16.86
CA GLY A 315 -9.22 10.97 16.72
C GLY A 315 -10.25 10.52 17.74
N THR A 316 -11.23 11.36 18.02
CA THR A 316 -12.38 11.04 18.88
C THR A 316 -13.61 10.91 18.01
N ILE A 317 -14.35 9.80 18.19
CA ILE A 317 -15.57 9.51 17.43
C ILE A 317 -16.81 10.03 18.17
N GLN A 318 -17.66 10.71 17.43
CA GLN A 318 -19.01 11.11 17.82
C GLN A 318 -20.03 10.46 16.87
N LEU A 319 -20.92 9.67 17.45
CA LEU A 319 -22.06 9.01 16.84
C LEU A 319 -23.21 10.00 16.66
N PRO A 320 -24.10 9.78 15.68
CA PRO A 320 -25.28 10.61 15.46
C PRO A 320 -26.23 10.58 16.67
N GLU A 321 -27.07 11.61 16.79
CA GLU A 321 -28.14 11.61 17.79
C GLU A 321 -29.03 10.36 17.65
N GLY A 322 -29.32 9.70 18.77
CA GLY A 322 -30.12 8.48 18.81
C GLY A 322 -29.34 7.17 18.54
N VAL A 323 -28.06 7.24 18.17
CA VAL A 323 -27.19 6.06 18.04
C VAL A 323 -26.33 5.91 19.30
N GLU A 324 -26.66 4.93 20.14
CA GLU A 324 -25.94 4.71 21.40
C GLU A 324 -24.61 3.97 21.21
N MET A 325 -24.57 3.01 20.27
CA MET A 325 -23.40 2.17 20.02
C MET A 325 -23.36 1.69 18.57
N VAL A 326 -22.17 1.33 18.11
CA VAL A 326 -21.94 0.75 16.79
C VAL A 326 -21.48 -0.69 16.97
N MET A 327 -22.19 -1.63 16.35
CA MET A 327 -21.85 -3.04 16.38
C MET A 327 -20.81 -3.37 15.30
N PRO A 328 -19.92 -4.34 15.54
CA PRO A 328 -19.10 -4.90 14.46
C PRO A 328 -20.00 -5.44 13.34
N GLY A 329 -19.71 -5.05 12.10
CA GLY A 329 -20.51 -5.32 10.88
C GLY A 329 -21.40 -4.15 10.44
N ASP A 330 -21.55 -3.09 11.24
CA ASP A 330 -22.40 -1.95 10.90
C ASP A 330 -21.72 -1.00 9.90
N ASN A 331 -22.54 -0.41 9.03
CA ASN A 331 -22.21 0.80 8.28
C ASN A 331 -22.83 2.01 8.98
N VAL A 332 -22.02 2.96 9.41
CA VAL A 332 -22.45 4.09 10.24
C VAL A 332 -21.88 5.42 9.74
N LYS A 333 -22.67 6.48 9.87
CA LYS A 333 -22.19 7.86 9.73
C LYS A 333 -21.64 8.33 11.07
N LEU A 334 -20.45 8.89 11.09
CA LEU A 334 -19.84 9.41 12.31
C LEU A 334 -19.16 10.75 12.07
N THR A 335 -19.03 11.54 13.14
CA THR A 335 -18.19 12.73 13.18
C THR A 335 -16.88 12.39 13.87
N VAL A 336 -15.76 12.80 13.29
CA VAL A 336 -14.42 12.59 13.85
C VAL A 336 -13.81 13.93 14.20
N GLU A 337 -13.17 13.99 15.35
CA GLU A 337 -12.32 15.11 15.78
C GLU A 337 -10.88 14.62 16.03
N LEU A 338 -9.96 15.00 15.16
CA LEU A 338 -8.53 14.66 15.21
C LEU A 338 -7.79 15.56 16.21
N ILE A 339 -6.78 15.01 16.88
CA ILE A 339 -5.95 15.77 17.83
C ILE A 339 -4.97 16.74 17.14
N ALA A 340 -4.80 16.62 15.83
CA ALA A 340 -3.91 17.44 15.02
C ALA A 340 -4.53 17.68 13.63
N PRO A 341 -4.23 18.81 12.98
CA PRO A 341 -4.80 19.16 11.69
C PRO A 341 -4.12 18.37 10.56
N ILE A 342 -4.90 17.62 9.77
CA ILE A 342 -4.40 16.73 8.70
C ILE A 342 -4.94 17.17 7.35
N ALA A 343 -4.16 17.03 6.29
CA ALA A 343 -4.61 17.31 4.93
C ALA A 343 -5.77 16.37 4.54
N LEU A 344 -6.97 16.94 4.41
CA LEU A 344 -8.21 16.20 4.16
C LEU A 344 -9.05 16.90 3.09
N GLU A 345 -9.80 16.08 2.36
CA GLU A 345 -10.80 16.51 1.39
C GLU A 345 -11.94 15.49 1.35
N GLU A 346 -13.09 15.89 0.85
CA GLU A 346 -14.21 14.96 0.63
C GLU A 346 -13.79 13.82 -0.29
N GLY A 347 -14.16 12.59 0.06
CA GLY A 347 -13.73 11.38 -0.62
C GLY A 347 -12.40 10.78 -0.11
N THR A 348 -11.69 11.44 0.82
CA THR A 348 -10.48 10.87 1.42
C THR A 348 -10.82 9.58 2.16
N ARG A 349 -10.18 8.47 1.77
CA ARG A 349 -10.32 7.18 2.45
C ARG A 349 -9.37 7.09 3.64
N PHE A 350 -9.78 6.35 4.67
CA PHE A 350 -8.98 6.12 5.86
C PHE A 350 -9.30 4.78 6.53
N ALA A 351 -8.36 4.29 7.34
CA ALA A 351 -8.56 3.13 8.21
C ALA A 351 -8.56 3.54 9.68
N ILE A 352 -9.36 2.86 10.50
CA ILE A 352 -9.45 3.06 11.95
C ILE A 352 -8.80 1.87 12.65
N ARG A 353 -7.91 2.13 13.60
CA ARG A 353 -7.14 1.08 14.28
C ARG A 353 -7.05 1.28 15.78
N GLU A 354 -7.09 0.17 16.51
CA GLU A 354 -6.91 0.12 17.96
C GLU A 354 -6.16 -1.16 18.34
N GLY A 355 -5.21 -1.07 19.28
CA GLY A 355 -4.56 -2.25 19.85
C GLY A 355 -3.83 -3.13 18.83
N GLY A 356 -3.39 -2.54 17.71
CA GLY A 356 -2.73 -3.25 16.62
C GLY A 356 -3.66 -3.81 15.53
N ARG A 357 -4.98 -3.74 15.72
CA ARG A 357 -5.97 -4.30 14.77
C ARG A 357 -6.67 -3.20 13.98
N THR A 358 -7.08 -3.52 12.76
CA THR A 358 -7.98 -2.66 11.97
C THR A 358 -9.41 -2.91 12.42
N VAL A 359 -10.06 -1.87 12.91
CA VAL A 359 -11.40 -1.96 13.52
C VAL A 359 -12.48 -1.30 12.66
N GLY A 360 -12.09 -0.52 11.65
CA GLY A 360 -13.00 0.11 10.73
C GLY A 360 -12.29 0.63 9.48
N ALA A 361 -13.05 0.81 8.41
CA ALA A 361 -12.63 1.47 7.18
C ALA A 361 -13.66 2.53 6.82
N GLY A 362 -13.23 3.68 6.33
CA GLY A 362 -14.12 4.80 6.10
C GLY A 362 -13.70 5.74 4.98
N VAL A 363 -14.64 6.61 4.65
CA VAL A 363 -14.46 7.69 3.68
C VAL A 363 -15.01 8.99 4.24
N VAL A 364 -14.23 10.07 4.10
CA VAL A 364 -14.66 11.41 4.48
C VAL A 364 -15.80 11.83 3.56
N THR A 365 -16.96 12.15 4.13
CA THR A 365 -18.12 12.60 3.36
C THR A 365 -18.29 14.11 3.37
N LYS A 366 -17.76 14.79 4.40
CA LYS A 366 -17.88 16.24 4.54
C LYS A 366 -16.84 16.80 5.49
N ILE A 367 -16.22 17.93 5.13
CA ILE A 367 -15.34 18.69 6.02
C ILE A 367 -16.16 19.65 6.88
N ILE A 368 -15.88 19.69 8.19
CA ILE A 368 -16.55 20.60 9.14
C ILE A 368 -15.62 21.73 9.55
N GLU A 369 -14.39 21.40 9.98
CA GLU A 369 -13.38 22.36 10.50
C GLU A 369 -11.97 22.01 10.02
#